data_AF-A0A544XBU4-F1
#
_entry.id   AF-A0A544XBU4-F1
#
_cell.length_a   1.000
_cell.length_b   1.000
_cell.length_c   1.000
_cell.angle_alpha   90.00
_cell.angle_beta   90.00
_cell.angle_gamma   90.00
#
_symmetry.space_group_name_H-M   'P 1'
#
loop_
_entity.id
_entity.type
_entity.pdbx_description
1 polymer ?
#
loop_
_entity_poly.entity_id
_entity_poly.type
_entity_poly.pdbx_seq_one_letter_code
_entity_poly.pdbx_strand_id
1 'polypeptide(L)'
;MNIAALVCYKPGERSRLIYRLHVYRGRKGEPKTFGWMDYRDLILHAHAQLGAPIVLVWDNLNLHLVPGMKTFAAEHADWLTIV
;
A
#
# COMPACT_ATOMS: atom_id res chain seq x y z
N MET A 1 8.92 14.98 4.80
CA MET A 1 8.09 13.89 5.36
C MET A 1 7.11 13.49 4.28
N ASN A 2 6.94 12.19 4.03
CA ASN A 2 5.94 11.68 3.10
C ASN A 2 4.99 10.75 3.84
N ILE A 3 3.75 10.68 3.36
CA ILE A 3 2.72 9.76 3.87
C ILE A 3 2.13 8.97 2.70
N ALA A 4 1.96 7.67 2.90
CA ALA A 4 1.17 6.81 2.04
C ALA A 4 0.03 6.26 2.89
N ALA A 5 -1.20 6.33 2.39
CA ALA A 5 -2.37 5.98 3.17
C ALA A 5 -3.41 5.25 2.30
N LEU A 6 -4.12 4.33 2.94
CA LEU A 6 -5.30 3.67 2.43
C LEU A 6 -6.49 4.15 3.25
N VAL A 7 -7.53 4.60 2.54
CA VAL A 7 -8.83 4.88 3.16
C VAL A 7 -9.73 3.71 2.82
N CYS A 8 -10.09 2.95 3.85
CA CYS A 8 -10.74 1.65 3.71
C CYS A 8 -12.23 1.79 4.05
N TYR A 9 -13.07 1.25 3.16
CA TYR A 9 -14.52 1.32 3.26
C TYR A 9 -15.12 -0.08 3.16
N LYS A 10 -16.11 -0.36 4.00
CA LYS A 10 -16.95 -1.54 3.92
C LYS A 10 -18.37 -1.16 4.34
N PRO A 11 -19.41 -1.48 3.54
CA PRO A 11 -20.79 -1.14 3.89
C PRO A 11 -21.17 -1.66 5.28
N GLY A 12 -21.79 -0.80 6.09
CA GLY A 12 -22.18 -1.12 7.46
C GLY A 12 -21.04 -1.06 8.49
N GLU A 13 -19.80 -0.77 8.08
CA GLU A 13 -18.66 -0.60 8.99
C GLU A 13 -18.11 0.83 9.01
N ARG A 14 -17.47 1.20 10.11
CA ARG A 14 -16.74 2.46 10.22
C ARG A 14 -15.53 2.44 9.30
N SER A 15 -15.38 3.47 8.47
CA SER A 15 -14.19 3.69 7.64
C SER A 15 -12.91 3.74 8.48
N ARG A 16 -11.82 3.21 7.94
CA ARG A 16 -10.51 3.17 8.61
C ARG A 16 -9.45 3.84 7.74
N LEU A 17 -8.53 4.54 8.39
CA LEU A 17 -7.32 5.10 7.76
C LEU A 17 -6.13 4.27 8.20
N ILE A 18 -5.46 3.61 7.25
CA ILE A 18 -4.23 2.84 7.49
C ILE A 18 -3.12 3.53 6.72
N TYR A 19 -2.08 3.97 7.41
CA TYR A 19 -1.04 4.80 6.79
C TYR A 19 0.36 4.42 7.26
N ARG A 20 1.34 4.79 6.44
CA ARG A 20 2.77 4.71 6.75
C ARG A 20 3.37 6.10 6.64
N LEU A 21 4.25 6.44 7.58
CA LEU A 21 5.02 7.68 7.57
C LEU A 21 6.45 7.38 7.13
N HIS A 22 6.97 8.20 6.23
CA HIS A 22 8.38 8.22 5.85
C HIS A 22 9.02 9.55 6.23
N VAL A 23 9.91 9.51 7.22
CA VAL A 23 10.62 10.69 7.72
C VAL A 23 12.05 10.65 7.20
N TYR A 24 12.30 11.40 6.12
CA TYR A 24 13.65 11.60 5.59
C TYR A 24 14.48 12.45 6.55
N ARG A 25 15.66 11.95 6.94
CA ARG A 25 16.57 12.58 7.90
C ARG A 25 17.89 13.07 7.30
N GLY A 26 18.08 12.95 5.98
CA GLY A 26 19.29 13.42 5.30
C GLY A 26 20.49 12.48 5.38
N ARG A 27 20.30 11.22 5.78
CA ARG A 27 21.41 10.25 5.92
C ARG A 27 21.90 9.80 4.54
N LYS A 28 23.19 9.49 4.44
CA LYS A 28 23.78 8.99 3.19
C LYS A 28 23.09 7.68 2.77
N GLY A 29 22.56 7.65 1.54
CA GLY A 29 21.83 6.49 0.99
C GLY A 29 20.38 6.35 1.45
N GLU A 30 19.86 7.28 2.26
CA GLU A 30 18.48 7.23 2.71
C GLU A 30 17.52 7.61 1.57
N PRO A 31 16.51 6.77 1.26
CA PRO A 31 15.49 7.12 0.28
C PRO A 31 14.75 8.39 0.70
N LYS A 32 14.54 9.33 -0.24
CA LYS A 32 13.79 10.56 0.02
C LYS A 32 12.27 10.36 0.07
N THR A 33 11.78 9.30 -0.56
CA THR A 33 10.37 8.96 -0.70
C THR A 33 10.18 7.44 -0.60
N PHE A 34 8.93 7.00 -0.61
CA PHE A 34 8.55 5.58 -0.61
C PHE A 34 9.06 4.86 -1.85
N GLY A 35 9.55 3.64 -1.64
CA GLY A 35 9.76 2.65 -2.70
C GLY A 35 8.58 1.69 -2.79
N TRP A 36 8.58 0.84 -3.81
CA TRP A 36 7.48 -0.10 -4.04
C TRP A 36 7.28 -1.11 -2.90
N MET A 37 8.36 -1.49 -2.20
CA MET A 37 8.27 -2.35 -1.02
C MET A 37 7.49 -1.68 0.11
N ASP A 38 7.57 -0.35 0.25
CA ASP A 38 6.81 0.35 1.27
C ASP A 38 5.30 0.30 1.01
N TYR A 39 4.89 0.39 -0.26
CA TYR A 39 3.50 0.23 -0.69
C TYR A 39 3.01 -1.20 -0.51
N ARG A 40 3.83 -2.18 -0.91
CA ARG A 40 3.56 -3.61 -0.66
C ARG A 40 3.28 -3.87 0.82
N ASP A 41 4.17 -3.41 1.69
CA ASP A 41 4.04 -3.60 3.14
C ASP A 41 2.80 -2.89 3.69
N LEU A 42 2.45 -1.72 3.16
CA LEU A 42 1.21 -1.01 3.54
C LEU A 42 -0.04 -1.84 3.18
N ILE A 43 -0.08 -2.48 2.01
CA ILE A 43 -1.18 -3.37 1.63
C ILE A 43 -1.23 -4.60 2.54
N LEU A 44 -0.09 -5.23 2.80
CA LEU A 44 -0.01 -6.39 3.70
C LEU A 44 -0.52 -6.05 5.10
N HIS A 45 -0.11 -4.91 5.66
CA HIS A 45 -0.62 -4.44 6.95
C HIS A 45 -2.13 -4.13 6.91
N ALA A 46 -2.62 -3.55 5.81
CA ALA A 46 -4.05 -3.32 5.67
C ALA A 46 -4.85 -4.62 5.62
N HIS A 47 -4.39 -5.62 4.86
CA HIS A 47 -5.03 -6.93 4.81
C HIS A 47 -5.05 -7.60 6.18
N ALA A 48 -3.93 -7.60 6.90
CA ALA A 48 -3.85 -8.16 8.24
C ALA A 48 -4.80 -7.46 9.25
N GLN A 49 -4.93 -6.13 9.18
CA GLN A 49 -5.80 -5.37 10.09
C GLN A 49 -7.30 -5.46 9.73
N LEU A 50 -7.62 -5.59 8.45
CA LEU A 50 -9.00 -5.69 7.98
C LEU A 50 -9.53 -7.12 8.05
N GLY A 51 -8.66 -8.13 7.96
CA GLY A 51 -9.04 -9.54 8.03
C GLY A 51 -9.96 -9.97 6.89
N ALA A 52 -9.89 -9.30 5.73
CA ALA A 52 -10.77 -9.51 4.59
C ALA A 52 -10.03 -9.27 3.26
N PRO A 53 -10.51 -9.86 2.15
CA PRO A 53 -10.06 -9.50 0.80
C PRO A 53 -10.22 -8.00 0.52
N ILE A 54 -9.28 -7.44 -0.27
CA ILE A 54 -9.22 -6.02 -0.58
C ILE A 54 -9.36 -5.81 -2.08
N VAL A 55 -10.27 -4.91 -2.46
CA VAL A 55 -10.25 -4.24 -3.76
C VAL A 55 -9.53 -2.92 -3.59
N LEU A 56 -8.39 -2.79 -4.26
CA LEU A 56 -7.48 -1.68 -4.15
C LEU A 56 -7.60 -0.79 -5.38
N VAL A 57 -8.00 0.45 -5.17
CA VAL A 57 -8.00 1.49 -6.21
C VAL A 57 -6.88 2.45 -5.89
N TRP A 58 -5.98 2.65 -6.84
CA TRP A 58 -4.83 3.53 -6.67
C TRP A 58 -4.76 4.59 -7.77
N ASP A 59 -3.97 5.63 -7.51
CA ASP A 59 -3.69 6.67 -8.48
C ASP A 59 -2.67 6.20 -9.54
N ASN A 60 -2.41 7.06 -10.53
CA ASN A 60 -1.56 6.75 -11.68
C ASN A 60 -0.04 6.88 -11.39
N LEU A 61 0.39 6.55 -10.17
CA LEU A 61 1.81 6.59 -9.81
C LEU A 61 2.55 5.42 -10.47
N ASN A 62 3.57 5.72 -11.30
CA ASN A 62 4.39 4.71 -12.00
C ASN A 62 4.97 3.62 -11.08
N LEU A 63 5.16 3.94 -9.80
CA LEU A 63 5.67 3.00 -8.80
C LEU A 63 4.72 1.80 -8.58
N HIS A 64 3.42 1.95 -8.83
CA HIS A 64 2.44 0.86 -8.76
C HIS A 64 2.61 -0.15 -9.92
N LEU A 65 3.25 0.25 -11.01
CA LEU A 65 3.40 -0.56 -12.22
C LEU A 65 4.74 -1.29 -12.30
N VAL A 66 5.63 -1.11 -11.31
CA VAL A 66 6.93 -1.81 -11.32
C VAL A 66 6.75 -3.33 -11.26
N PRO A 67 7.67 -4.12 -11.84
CA PRO A 67 7.54 -5.58 -11.88
C PRO A 67 7.28 -6.21 -10.50
N GLY A 68 7.96 -5.72 -9.46
CA GLY A 68 7.78 -6.21 -8.08
C GLY A 68 6.34 -6.07 -7.56
N MET A 69 5.64 -4.98 -7.89
CA MET A 69 4.24 -4.81 -7.52
C MET A 69 3.31 -5.71 -8.30
N LYS A 70 3.58 -5.92 -9.60
CA LYS A 70 2.81 -6.84 -10.45
C LYS A 70 2.94 -8.28 -9.98
N THR A 71 4.17 -8.72 -9.67
CA THR A 71 4.42 -10.05 -9.12
C THR A 71 3.73 -10.22 -7.78
N PHE A 72 3.88 -9.26 -6.86
CA PHE A 72 3.17 -9.27 -5.59
C PHE A 72 1.65 -9.39 -5.75
N ALA A 73 1.04 -8.60 -6.63
CA ALA A 73 -0.39 -8.66 -6.88
C ALA A 73 -0.84 -10.02 -7.43
N ALA A 74 -0.05 -10.61 -8.32
CA ALA A 74 -0.33 -11.93 -8.88
C ALA A 74 -0.19 -13.07 -7.85
N GLU A 75 0.83 -13.01 -6.98
CA GLU A 75 1.05 -13.98 -5.90
C GLU A 75 -0.05 -13.97 -4.84
N HIS A 76 -0.80 -12.87 -4.73
CA HIS A 76 -1.84 -12.66 -3.73
C HIS A 76 -3.23 -12.44 -4.36
N ALA A 77 -3.44 -12.92 -5.58
CA ALA A 77 -4.68 -12.74 -6.32
C ALA A 77 -5.91 -13.41 -5.64
N ASP A 78 -5.69 -14.27 -4.64
CA ASP A 78 -6.74 -14.89 -3.84
C ASP A 78 -7.44 -13.91 -2.87
N TRP A 79 -6.77 -12.83 -2.47
CA TRP A 79 -7.34 -11.81 -1.58
C TRP A 79 -7.13 -10.36 -2.03
N LEU A 80 -6.27 -10.10 -3.02
CA LEU A 80 -5.97 -8.77 -3.53
C LEU A 80 -6.45 -8.60 -4.97
N THR A 81 -7.32 -7.63 -5.19
CA THR A 81 -7.70 -7.17 -6.53
C THR A 81 -7.27 -5.72 -6.70
N ILE A 82 -6.55 -5.40 -7.78
CA ILE A 82 -6.13 -4.03 -8.11
C ILE A 82 -6.94 -3.55 -9.30
N VAL A 83 -7.46 -2.32 -9.21
CA VAL A 83 -8.25 -1.63 -10.25
C VAL A 83 -7.52 -0.38 -10.72
#